data_AF-A0A7W1HA58-F1
#
_entry.id   AF-A0A7W1HA58-F1
#
_cell.length_a   1.000
_cell.length_b   1.000
_cell.length_c   1.000
_cell.angle_alpha   90.00
_cell.angle_beta   90.00
_cell.angle_gamma   90.00
#
_symmetry.space_group_name_H-M   'P 1'
#
loop_
_entity.id
_entity.type
_entity.pdbx_description
1 polymer ?
#
loop_
_entity_poly.entity_id
_entity_poly.type
_entity_poly.pdbx_seq_one_letter_code
_entity_poly.pdbx_strand_id
1 'polypeptide(L)'
;MAARLFALVSIVALSACSRGETSTTGDTESETAKPWAPEQLTSVNGIPAAAITAAMQTKLAEDAPTTIDREQWSHAKALYKAYGSKPLWLTSKGLHEGRTRALTDAILAAHSDALRIDDYPIGRLAAALAAVKSAGTPTAEQFAEADIMLTAAYAALGEDMLTGQVNPKTVSQSWFVDPQEENVDSALARGLRIDALDKSLTTMRPQDTDYRGLRLELDRYRKLVIAGGWPKVPLTKSVKPGERITPAVANALRARLTAQGFEIGSASQPDSGRAAAGSPGGTYDRSLAGAVAQFQARSGIVVDSVLGG
;
A
#
# COMPACT_ATOMS: atom_id res chain seq x y z
N MET A 1 -34.96 52.74 29.42
CA MET A 1 -34.38 54.00 28.91
C MET A 1 -33.44 53.58 27.78
N ALA A 2 -33.95 53.50 26.54
CA ALA A 2 -33.80 54.52 25.48
C ALA A 2 -32.32 54.73 25.12
N ALA A 3 -31.85 54.65 23.87
CA ALA A 3 -32.52 54.78 22.60
C ALA A 3 -31.68 54.16 21.46
N ARG A 4 -32.38 53.81 20.38
CA ARG A 4 -31.85 53.61 19.02
C ARG A 4 -31.26 54.92 18.50
N LEU A 5 -30.26 54.86 17.62
CA LEU A 5 -30.19 55.82 16.50
C LEU A 5 -29.47 55.20 15.29
N PHE A 6 -30.22 55.20 14.19
CA PHE A 6 -29.76 55.01 12.82
C PHE A 6 -28.85 56.18 12.39
N ALA A 7 -27.86 55.91 11.54
CA ALA A 7 -27.49 56.85 10.48
C ALA A 7 -26.82 56.10 9.32
N LEU A 8 -27.38 56.35 8.15
CA LEU A 8 -27.12 55.78 6.84
C LEU A 8 -26.32 56.81 6.02
N VAL A 9 -25.57 56.34 5.01
CA VAL A 9 -25.12 57.06 3.79
C VAL A 9 -23.88 57.95 3.90
N SER A 10 -22.81 57.56 3.19
CA SER A 10 -22.34 58.31 2.00
C SER A 10 -21.36 57.51 1.17
N ILE A 11 -21.80 57.24 -0.06
CA ILE A 11 -21.07 56.66 -1.18
C ILE A 11 -20.10 57.71 -1.70
N VAL A 12 -18.82 57.38 -1.81
CA VAL A 12 -17.91 58.03 -2.76
C VAL A 12 -17.31 56.92 -3.62
N ALA A 13 -17.86 56.79 -4.82
CA ALA A 13 -17.27 56.04 -5.90
C ALA A 13 -16.18 56.90 -6.54
N LEU A 14 -14.93 56.48 -6.42
CA LEU A 14 -13.83 56.94 -7.28
C LEU A 14 -13.39 55.73 -8.11
N SER A 15 -13.96 55.66 -9.31
CA SER A 15 -13.45 54.83 -10.39
C SER A 15 -12.13 55.41 -10.88
N ALA A 16 -11.02 54.75 -10.56
CA ALA A 16 -9.74 54.95 -11.24
C ALA A 16 -9.39 53.64 -11.96
N CYS A 17 -9.59 53.63 -13.28
CA CYS A 17 -9.12 52.58 -14.16
C CYS A 17 -7.58 52.59 -14.16
N SER A 18 -6.98 51.56 -13.56
CA SER A 18 -5.59 51.19 -13.80
C SER A 18 -5.60 49.77 -14.34
N ARG A 19 -5.31 49.67 -15.64
CA ARG A 19 -5.17 48.43 -16.40
C ARG A 19 -3.87 47.76 -15.96
N GLY A 20 -3.96 46.84 -15.00
CA GLY A 20 -2.87 45.95 -14.61
C GLY A 20 -3.31 44.53 -14.90
N GLU A 21 -2.53 43.81 -15.70
CA GLU A 21 -2.68 42.37 -15.93
C GLU A 21 -2.57 41.63 -14.59
N THR A 22 -3.71 41.30 -13.99
CA THR A 22 -3.79 40.30 -12.94
C THR A 22 -4.02 38.95 -13.60
N SER A 23 -2.95 38.16 -13.61
CA SER A 23 -2.99 36.71 -13.73
C SER A 23 -4.14 36.15 -12.89
N THR A 24 -5.06 35.45 -13.56
CA THR A 24 -6.11 34.65 -12.95
C THR A 24 -5.46 33.55 -12.11
N THR A 25 -5.14 33.83 -10.85
CA THR A 25 -5.07 32.81 -9.81
C THR A 25 -6.50 32.36 -9.60
N GLY A 26 -6.83 31.21 -10.18
CA GLY A 26 -8.09 30.54 -9.88
C GLY A 26 -8.16 30.33 -8.38
N ASP A 27 -9.12 30.98 -7.75
CA ASP A 27 -9.62 30.61 -6.44
C ASP A 27 -10.12 29.16 -6.57
N THR A 28 -9.26 28.19 -6.29
CA THR A 28 -9.72 26.91 -5.78
C THR A 28 -10.27 27.18 -4.39
N GLU A 29 -11.50 27.68 -4.33
CA GLU A 29 -12.41 27.37 -3.23
C GLU A 29 -12.31 25.85 -3.06
N SER A 30 -11.71 25.45 -1.95
CA SER A 30 -11.71 24.06 -1.51
C SER A 30 -13.16 23.70 -1.25
N GLU A 31 -13.86 23.26 -2.29
CA GLU A 31 -15.18 22.65 -2.24
C GLU A 31 -15.05 21.49 -1.25
N THR A 32 -15.43 21.73 0.00
CA THR A 32 -15.34 20.73 1.07
C THR A 32 -16.28 19.61 0.69
N ALA A 33 -15.73 18.58 0.05
CA ALA A 33 -16.48 17.41 -0.40
C ALA A 33 -17.31 16.90 0.77
N LYS A 34 -18.63 16.78 0.54
CA LYS A 34 -19.56 16.30 1.56
C LYS A 34 -19.11 14.92 2.04
N PRO A 35 -19.02 14.68 3.37
CA PRO A 35 -18.65 13.36 3.88
C PRO A 35 -19.70 12.33 3.44
N TRP A 36 -19.20 11.16 3.03
CA TRP A 36 -20.02 10.02 2.70
C TRP A 36 -20.74 9.47 3.94
N ALA A 37 -21.97 9.03 3.73
CA ALA A 37 -22.75 8.29 4.70
C ALA A 37 -23.56 7.20 3.98
N PRO A 38 -23.88 6.09 4.65
CA PRO A 38 -24.74 5.05 4.08
C PRO A 38 -26.10 5.61 3.65
N GLU A 39 -26.64 5.06 2.56
CA GLU A 39 -27.98 5.42 2.07
C GLU A 39 -29.06 5.09 3.11
N GLN A 40 -30.11 5.93 3.16
CA GLN A 40 -31.30 5.65 3.97
C GLN A 40 -32.22 4.73 3.17
N LEU A 41 -31.99 3.42 3.29
CA LEU A 41 -32.66 2.40 2.49
C LEU A 41 -33.99 1.98 3.10
N THR A 42 -35.06 1.99 2.28
CA THR A 42 -36.32 1.31 2.60
C THR A 42 -36.33 -0.10 1.99
N SER A 43 -35.73 -0.27 0.81
CA SER A 43 -35.49 -1.54 0.17
C SER A 43 -34.22 -1.53 -0.70
N VAL A 44 -33.71 -2.73 -1.00
CA VAL A 44 -32.58 -2.97 -1.90
C VAL A 44 -33.06 -3.96 -2.95
N ASN A 45 -33.18 -3.51 -4.20
CA ASN A 45 -33.71 -4.32 -5.30
C ASN A 45 -35.05 -5.02 -4.96
N GLY A 46 -35.95 -4.29 -4.28
CA GLY A 46 -37.26 -4.80 -3.83
C GLY A 46 -37.24 -5.58 -2.51
N ILE A 47 -36.07 -5.96 -1.97
CA ILE A 47 -35.95 -6.62 -0.67
C ILE A 47 -36.03 -5.58 0.46
N PRO A 48 -36.90 -5.74 1.48
CA PRO A 48 -36.99 -4.78 2.58
C PRO A 48 -35.67 -4.61 3.34
N ALA A 49 -35.23 -3.36 3.54
CA ALA A 49 -33.98 -3.07 4.24
C ALA A 49 -34.00 -3.57 5.70
N ALA A 50 -35.18 -3.62 6.33
CA ALA A 50 -35.36 -4.20 7.66
C ALA A 50 -35.04 -5.70 7.72
N ALA A 51 -35.38 -6.46 6.67
CA ALA A 51 -35.07 -7.89 6.59
C ALA A 51 -33.56 -8.12 6.44
N ILE A 52 -32.89 -7.30 5.61
CA ILE A 52 -31.43 -7.33 5.47
C ILE A 52 -30.76 -7.01 6.81
N THR A 53 -31.22 -5.95 7.49
CA THR A 53 -30.69 -5.54 8.80
C THR A 53 -30.87 -6.64 9.85
N ALA A 54 -32.02 -7.32 9.87
CA ALA A 54 -32.25 -8.46 10.77
C ALA A 54 -31.30 -9.63 10.47
N ALA A 55 -31.12 -9.99 9.19
CA ALA A 55 -30.16 -11.02 8.79
C ALA A 55 -28.72 -10.65 9.16
N MET A 56 -28.35 -9.37 9.04
CA MET A 56 -27.04 -8.87 9.48
C MET A 56 -26.86 -9.02 11.00
N GLN A 57 -27.86 -8.66 11.79
CA GLN A 57 -27.79 -8.77 13.26
C GLN A 57 -27.59 -10.22 13.72
N THR A 58 -28.30 -11.17 13.09
CA THR A 58 -28.10 -12.60 13.35
C THR A 58 -26.65 -13.01 13.08
N LYS A 59 -26.11 -12.66 11.90
CA LYS A 59 -24.72 -13.00 11.53
C LYS A 59 -23.68 -12.31 12.42
N LEU A 60 -23.89 -11.05 12.81
CA LEU A 60 -22.97 -10.32 13.69
C LEU A 60 -22.95 -10.87 15.12
N ALA A 61 -23.97 -11.63 15.53
CA ALA A 61 -23.99 -12.33 16.82
C ALA A 61 -23.20 -13.66 16.80
N GLU A 62 -22.86 -14.18 15.62
CA GLU A 62 -22.02 -15.37 15.45
C GLU A 62 -20.53 -15.05 15.67
N ASP A 63 -19.72 -16.11 15.68
CA ASP A 63 -18.26 -16.04 15.75
C ASP A 63 -17.65 -15.35 14.51
N ALA A 64 -16.40 -14.90 14.66
CA ALA A 64 -15.66 -14.29 13.57
C ALA A 64 -15.52 -15.26 12.37
N PRO A 65 -15.61 -14.76 11.12
CA PRO A 65 -15.25 -15.54 9.94
C PRO A 65 -13.82 -16.09 10.06
N THR A 66 -13.55 -17.30 9.56
CA THR A 66 -12.28 -18.04 9.83
C THR A 66 -10.98 -17.34 9.45
N THR A 67 -11.00 -16.38 8.52
CA THR A 67 -9.83 -15.59 8.09
C THR A 67 -9.76 -14.20 8.74
N ILE A 68 -10.77 -13.82 9.52
CA ILE A 68 -10.82 -12.55 10.22
C ILE A 68 -10.62 -12.87 11.69
N ASP A 69 -9.59 -12.30 12.32
CA ASP A 69 -9.38 -12.56 13.74
C ASP A 69 -10.41 -11.84 14.61
N ARG A 70 -10.35 -12.07 15.93
CA ARG A 70 -11.32 -11.49 16.87
C ARG A 70 -11.20 -9.97 17.00
N GLU A 71 -10.02 -9.41 16.81
CA GLU A 71 -9.76 -7.97 16.90
C GLU A 71 -10.32 -7.26 15.66
N GLN A 72 -9.95 -7.73 14.47
CA GLN A 72 -10.50 -7.30 13.19
C GLN A 72 -12.03 -7.42 13.14
N TRP A 73 -12.58 -8.52 13.69
CA TRP A 73 -14.03 -8.69 13.78
C TRP A 73 -14.70 -7.68 14.72
N SER A 74 -14.02 -7.29 15.79
CA SER A 74 -14.51 -6.27 16.72
C SER A 74 -14.57 -4.89 16.05
N HIS A 75 -13.59 -4.55 15.23
CA HIS A 75 -13.58 -3.31 14.43
C HIS A 75 -14.73 -3.26 13.42
N ALA A 76 -15.01 -4.38 12.74
CA ALA A 76 -16.17 -4.48 11.85
C ALA A 76 -17.50 -4.23 12.59
N LYS A 77 -17.66 -4.81 13.79
CA LYS A 77 -18.83 -4.55 14.66
C LYS A 77 -18.90 -3.10 15.14
N ALA A 78 -17.75 -2.49 15.47
CA ALA A 78 -17.66 -1.10 15.89
C ALA A 78 -18.13 -0.14 14.78
N LEU A 79 -17.78 -0.41 13.52
CA LEU A 79 -18.28 0.34 12.37
C LEU A 79 -19.82 0.27 12.29
N TYR A 80 -20.42 -0.92 12.35
CA TYR A 80 -21.88 -1.02 12.35
C TYR A 80 -22.53 -0.25 13.49
N LYS A 81 -21.96 -0.33 14.70
CA LYS A 81 -22.45 0.46 15.85
C LYS A 81 -22.38 1.97 15.57
N ALA A 82 -21.29 2.46 14.97
CA ALA A 82 -21.09 3.87 14.64
C ALA A 82 -22.08 4.39 13.58
N TYR A 83 -22.55 3.52 12.69
CA TYR A 83 -23.50 3.85 11.62
C TYR A 83 -24.94 3.41 11.90
N GLY A 84 -25.25 3.01 13.15
CA GLY A 84 -26.60 2.66 13.57
C GLY A 84 -27.12 1.35 12.99
N SER A 85 -26.23 0.37 12.81
CA SER A 85 -26.51 -0.97 12.28
C SER A 85 -27.12 -1.00 10.87
N LYS A 86 -26.86 0.05 10.08
CA LYS A 86 -27.29 0.11 8.67
C LYS A 86 -26.29 -0.62 7.77
N PRO A 87 -26.74 -1.18 6.63
CA PRO A 87 -25.84 -1.65 5.58
C PRO A 87 -24.90 -0.52 5.14
N LEU A 88 -23.60 -0.80 5.01
CA LEU A 88 -22.57 0.18 4.66
C LEU A 88 -22.22 0.16 3.16
N TRP A 89 -22.57 -0.91 2.45
CA TRP A 89 -22.13 -1.18 1.08
C TRP A 89 -23.30 -1.34 0.11
N LEU A 90 -24.52 -1.08 0.56
CA LEU A 90 -25.72 -1.22 -0.25
C LEU A 90 -26.30 0.15 -0.64
N THR A 91 -26.97 0.14 -1.78
CA THR A 91 -27.77 1.20 -2.38
C THR A 91 -29.16 0.65 -2.67
N SER A 92 -30.12 1.50 -3.04
CA SER A 92 -31.45 1.03 -3.48
C SER A 92 -31.43 -0.01 -4.62
N LYS A 93 -30.35 -0.06 -5.41
CA LYS A 93 -30.19 -0.95 -6.58
C LYS A 93 -29.32 -2.18 -6.32
N GLY A 94 -28.78 -2.36 -5.11
CA GLY A 94 -27.84 -3.44 -4.80
C GLY A 94 -26.54 -2.89 -4.23
N LEU A 95 -25.40 -3.49 -4.57
CA LEU A 95 -24.09 -3.06 -4.07
C LEU A 95 -23.72 -1.64 -4.53
N HIS A 96 -23.02 -0.90 -3.69
CA HIS A 96 -22.41 0.37 -4.05
C HIS A 96 -21.15 0.14 -4.90
N GLU A 97 -21.33 -0.08 -6.19
CA GLU A 97 -20.29 -0.55 -7.13
C GLU A 97 -18.95 0.19 -7.03
N GLY A 98 -18.94 1.53 -6.92
CA GLY A 98 -17.70 2.30 -6.83
C GLY A 98 -16.89 1.99 -5.56
N ARG A 99 -17.56 1.84 -4.41
CA ARG A 99 -16.91 1.56 -3.12
C ARG A 99 -16.53 0.08 -3.03
N THR A 100 -17.40 -0.81 -3.47
CA THR A 100 -17.10 -2.24 -3.58
C THR A 100 -15.86 -2.45 -4.43
N ARG A 101 -15.77 -1.82 -5.61
CA ARG A 101 -14.58 -1.89 -6.49
C ARG A 101 -13.34 -1.33 -5.80
N ALA A 102 -13.43 -0.14 -5.22
CA ALA A 102 -12.29 0.49 -4.55
C ALA A 102 -11.70 -0.40 -3.45
N LEU A 103 -12.56 -1.04 -2.64
CA LEU A 103 -12.10 -1.98 -1.62
C LEU A 103 -11.50 -3.26 -2.23
N THR A 104 -12.17 -3.89 -3.19
CA THR A 104 -11.65 -5.13 -3.80
C THR A 104 -10.32 -4.90 -4.52
N ASP A 105 -10.17 -3.76 -5.20
CA ASP A 105 -8.91 -3.40 -5.87
C ASP A 105 -7.79 -3.16 -4.83
N ALA A 106 -8.11 -2.51 -3.71
CA ALA A 106 -7.14 -2.30 -2.63
C ALA A 106 -6.69 -3.61 -1.97
N ILE A 107 -7.61 -4.55 -1.74
CA ILE A 107 -7.27 -5.90 -1.22
C ILE A 107 -6.34 -6.61 -2.21
N LEU A 108 -6.65 -6.61 -3.51
CA LEU A 108 -5.81 -7.23 -4.53
C LEU A 108 -4.44 -6.56 -4.65
N ALA A 109 -4.36 -5.25 -4.38
CA ALA A 109 -3.12 -4.49 -4.38
C ALA A 109 -2.33 -4.56 -3.05
N ALA A 110 -2.87 -5.17 -2.00
CA ALA A 110 -2.27 -5.20 -0.65
C ALA A 110 -0.85 -5.81 -0.64
N HIS A 111 -0.57 -6.74 -1.56
CA HIS A 111 0.76 -7.30 -1.73
C HIS A 111 1.83 -6.22 -2.02
N SER A 112 1.46 -5.09 -2.63
CA SER A 112 2.36 -3.96 -2.91
C SER A 112 2.83 -3.23 -1.65
N ASP A 113 2.16 -3.46 -0.53
CA ASP A 113 2.47 -2.97 0.81
C ASP A 113 3.10 -4.09 1.67
N ALA A 114 3.58 -5.17 1.03
CA ALA A 114 4.09 -6.39 1.65
C ALA A 114 3.06 -7.19 2.48
N LEU A 115 1.79 -6.82 2.42
CA LEU A 115 0.71 -7.51 3.11
C LEU A 115 0.43 -8.87 2.44
N ARG A 116 0.21 -9.90 3.26
CA ARG A 116 -0.17 -11.24 2.85
C ARG A 116 -1.65 -11.24 2.51
N ILE A 117 -1.94 -11.40 1.23
CA ILE A 117 -3.32 -11.34 0.75
C ILE A 117 -4.17 -12.53 1.22
N ASP A 118 -3.54 -13.67 1.49
CA ASP A 118 -4.21 -14.90 1.95
C ASP A 118 -4.80 -14.77 3.36
N ASP A 119 -4.41 -13.73 4.11
CA ASP A 119 -4.95 -13.43 5.43
C ASP A 119 -6.29 -12.66 5.33
N TYR A 120 -6.78 -12.34 4.13
CA TYR A 120 -8.10 -11.75 3.90
C TYR A 120 -9.14 -12.78 3.42
N PRO A 121 -10.45 -12.57 3.68
CA PRO A 121 -11.54 -13.47 3.29
C PRO A 121 -11.85 -13.47 1.78
N ILE A 122 -10.86 -13.46 0.88
CA ILE A 122 -11.06 -13.23 -0.57
C ILE A 122 -12.07 -14.21 -1.18
N GLY A 123 -11.92 -15.51 -0.91
CA GLY A 123 -12.81 -16.53 -1.48
C GLY A 123 -14.26 -16.36 -1.02
N ARG A 124 -14.46 -16.08 0.28
CA ARG A 124 -15.80 -15.86 0.86
C ARG A 124 -16.40 -14.54 0.40
N LEU A 125 -15.60 -13.48 0.32
CA LEU A 125 -16.01 -12.19 -0.23
C LEU A 125 -16.43 -12.33 -1.70
N ALA A 126 -15.63 -13.00 -2.52
CA ALA A 126 -15.95 -13.25 -3.93
C ALA A 126 -17.28 -14.03 -4.07
N ALA A 127 -17.49 -15.07 -3.26
CA ALA A 127 -18.73 -15.83 -3.25
C ALA A 127 -19.94 -14.97 -2.83
N ALA A 128 -19.80 -14.13 -1.80
CA ALA A 128 -20.85 -13.23 -1.35
C ALA A 128 -21.22 -12.18 -2.41
N LEU A 129 -20.23 -11.58 -3.07
CA LEU A 129 -20.45 -10.64 -4.18
C LEU A 129 -21.10 -11.32 -5.39
N ALA A 130 -20.67 -12.54 -5.74
CA ALA A 130 -21.24 -13.30 -6.84
C ALA A 130 -22.71 -13.68 -6.58
N ALA A 131 -23.06 -14.05 -5.35
CA ALA A 131 -24.44 -14.37 -4.97
C ALA A 131 -25.38 -13.19 -5.22
N VAL A 132 -24.96 -11.98 -4.84
CA VAL A 132 -25.74 -10.74 -5.04
C VAL A 132 -25.79 -10.31 -6.51
N LYS A 133 -24.77 -10.62 -7.31
CA LYS A 133 -24.70 -10.27 -8.75
C LYS A 133 -25.28 -11.33 -9.69
N SER A 134 -25.73 -12.47 -9.15
CA SER A 134 -26.28 -13.56 -9.96
C SER A 134 -27.58 -13.17 -10.67
N ALA A 135 -27.98 -13.92 -11.70
CA ALA A 135 -29.14 -13.59 -12.54
C ALA A 135 -30.51 -13.67 -11.84
N GLY A 136 -30.57 -14.21 -10.61
CA GLY A 136 -31.78 -14.26 -9.79
C GLY A 136 -31.93 -13.06 -8.85
N THR A 137 -33.10 -12.92 -8.22
CA THR A 137 -33.29 -11.91 -7.16
C THR A 137 -32.56 -12.33 -5.89
N PRO A 138 -31.58 -11.56 -5.39
CA PRO A 138 -30.86 -11.92 -4.18
C PRO A 138 -31.76 -11.91 -2.94
N THR A 139 -31.46 -12.75 -1.96
CA THR A 139 -32.18 -12.79 -0.67
C THR A 139 -31.64 -11.74 0.30
N ALA A 140 -32.38 -11.49 1.39
CA ALA A 140 -31.93 -10.60 2.47
C ALA A 140 -30.61 -11.08 3.10
N GLU A 141 -30.45 -12.40 3.25
CA GLU A 141 -29.26 -13.05 3.80
C GLU A 141 -28.05 -12.90 2.87
N GLN A 142 -28.25 -12.93 1.55
CA GLN A 142 -27.18 -12.72 0.57
C GLN A 142 -26.68 -11.27 0.59
N PHE A 143 -27.59 -10.29 0.67
CA PHE A 143 -27.21 -8.90 0.85
C PHE A 143 -26.51 -8.66 2.19
N ALA A 144 -27.01 -9.26 3.27
CA ALA A 144 -26.39 -9.17 4.60
C ALA A 144 -24.97 -9.77 4.60
N GLU A 145 -24.79 -10.94 4.00
CA GLU A 145 -23.47 -11.58 3.89
C GLU A 145 -22.50 -10.70 3.10
N ALA A 146 -22.91 -10.15 1.95
CA ALA A 146 -22.06 -9.29 1.15
C ALA A 146 -21.65 -8.00 1.90
N ASP A 147 -22.59 -7.35 2.58
CA ASP A 147 -22.32 -6.13 3.35
C ASP A 147 -21.34 -6.41 4.52
N ILE A 148 -21.56 -7.51 5.25
CA ILE A 148 -20.70 -7.92 6.36
C ILE A 148 -19.31 -8.31 5.87
N MET A 149 -19.19 -9.08 4.79
CA MET A 149 -17.88 -9.49 4.26
C MET A 149 -17.08 -8.28 3.75
N LEU A 150 -17.73 -7.31 3.11
CA LEU A 150 -17.07 -6.06 2.72
C LEU A 150 -16.63 -5.24 3.94
N THR A 151 -17.47 -5.16 4.98
CA THR A 151 -17.12 -4.43 6.21
C THR A 151 -15.98 -5.10 6.97
N ALA A 152 -16.00 -6.43 7.08
CA ALA A 152 -14.93 -7.19 7.71
C ALA A 152 -13.61 -7.08 6.94
N ALA A 153 -13.65 -7.18 5.61
CA ALA A 153 -12.47 -7.01 4.77
C ALA A 153 -11.91 -5.57 4.83
N TYR A 154 -12.78 -4.56 4.90
CA TYR A 154 -12.38 -3.17 5.11
C TYR A 154 -11.69 -2.95 6.45
N ALA A 155 -12.26 -3.49 7.54
CA ALA A 155 -11.69 -3.38 8.87
C ALA A 155 -10.31 -4.06 8.94
N ALA A 156 -10.20 -5.29 8.44
CA ALA A 156 -8.93 -6.03 8.41
C ALA A 156 -7.86 -5.33 7.56
N LEU A 157 -8.19 -4.90 6.34
CA LEU A 157 -7.24 -4.19 5.48
C LEU A 157 -6.81 -2.86 6.09
N GLY A 158 -7.75 -2.10 6.65
CA GLY A 158 -7.46 -0.79 7.24
C GLY A 158 -6.62 -0.90 8.51
N GLU A 159 -6.89 -1.87 9.37
CA GLU A 159 -6.05 -2.19 10.52
C GLU A 159 -4.63 -2.55 10.07
N ASP A 160 -4.49 -3.52 9.16
CA ASP A 160 -3.18 -3.94 8.65
C ASP A 160 -2.39 -2.80 8.00
N MET A 161 -3.08 -1.85 7.33
CA MET A 161 -2.44 -0.66 6.77
C MET A 161 -1.96 0.31 7.84
N LEU A 162 -2.67 0.42 8.96
CA LEU A 162 -2.37 1.34 10.06
C LEU A 162 -1.30 0.78 11.00
N THR A 163 -1.36 -0.51 11.32
CA THR A 163 -0.60 -1.13 12.42
C THR A 163 0.36 -2.23 11.94
N GLY A 164 0.17 -2.75 10.72
CA GLY A 164 0.90 -3.88 10.17
C GLY A 164 0.33 -5.24 10.58
N GLN A 165 0.56 -6.26 9.74
CA GLN A 165 0.03 -7.63 9.96
C GLN A 165 0.68 -8.42 11.09
N VAL A 166 1.86 -8.01 11.55
CA VAL A 166 2.65 -8.77 12.52
C VAL A 166 3.19 -7.86 13.60
N ASN A 167 3.17 -8.36 14.82
CA ASN A 167 3.88 -7.71 15.92
C ASN A 167 5.40 -7.84 15.66
N PRO A 168 6.16 -6.74 15.48
CA PRO A 168 7.58 -6.82 15.16
C PRO A 168 8.40 -7.64 16.18
N LYS A 169 7.99 -7.60 17.46
CA LYS A 169 8.67 -8.32 18.55
C LYS A 169 8.52 -9.83 18.43
N THR A 170 7.48 -10.34 17.77
CA THR A 170 7.33 -11.79 17.54
C THR A 170 8.19 -12.28 16.38
N VAL A 171 8.61 -11.38 15.48
CA VAL A 171 9.50 -11.71 14.34
C VAL A 171 10.98 -11.66 14.75
N SER A 172 11.40 -10.60 15.45
CA SER A 172 12.77 -10.46 15.93
C SER A 172 12.85 -9.59 17.16
N GLN A 173 13.51 -10.08 18.21
CA GLN A 173 13.76 -9.31 19.43
C GLN A 173 14.71 -8.12 19.20
N SER A 174 15.45 -8.12 18.09
CA SER A 174 16.36 -7.03 17.70
C SER A 174 15.66 -5.93 16.90
N TRP A 175 14.36 -6.07 16.60
CA TRP A 175 13.58 -5.06 15.89
C TRP A 175 12.90 -4.11 16.90
N PHE A 176 13.48 -2.92 17.03
CA PHE A 176 12.95 -1.83 17.86
C PHE A 176 12.03 -0.91 17.05
N VAL A 177 11.06 -1.50 16.34
CA VAL A 177 9.99 -0.72 15.68
C VAL A 177 8.95 -0.39 16.74
N ASP A 178 8.70 0.90 16.94
CA ASP A 178 7.63 1.38 17.80
C ASP A 178 6.37 1.54 16.93
N PRO A 179 5.36 0.66 17.05
CA PRO A 179 4.14 0.80 16.28
C PRO A 179 3.43 2.08 16.72
N GLN A 180 3.02 2.90 15.76
CA GLN A 180 2.28 4.12 16.06
C GLN A 180 0.94 3.75 16.70
N GLU A 181 0.67 4.29 17.89
CA GLU A 181 -0.62 4.12 18.59
C GLU A 181 -1.71 4.92 17.88
N GLU A 182 -2.24 4.39 16.78
CA GLU A 182 -3.46 4.90 16.15
C GLU A 182 -4.69 4.25 16.77
N ASN A 183 -5.73 5.05 17.05
CA ASN A 183 -7.03 4.50 17.41
C ASN A 183 -7.68 3.94 16.13
N VAL A 184 -7.53 2.62 15.91
CA VAL A 184 -7.97 1.90 14.71
C VAL A 184 -9.45 2.16 14.40
N ASP A 185 -10.34 2.01 15.38
CA ASP A 185 -11.79 2.27 15.19
C ASP A 185 -12.08 3.69 14.67
N SER A 186 -11.41 4.69 15.24
CA SER A 186 -11.58 6.08 14.84
C SER A 186 -11.00 6.33 13.45
N ALA A 187 -9.86 5.73 13.12
CA ALA A 187 -9.25 5.84 11.80
C ALA A 187 -10.10 5.18 10.72
N LEU A 188 -10.61 3.96 10.96
CA LEU A 188 -11.54 3.25 10.10
C LEU A 188 -12.84 4.04 9.90
N ALA A 189 -13.44 4.55 10.98
CA ALA A 189 -14.66 5.34 10.88
C ALA A 189 -14.46 6.65 10.09
N ARG A 190 -13.32 7.34 10.28
CA ARG A 190 -12.96 8.54 9.51
C ARG A 190 -12.74 8.22 8.04
N GLY A 191 -12.01 7.15 7.75
CA GLY A 191 -11.72 6.76 6.38
C GLY A 191 -12.99 6.40 5.61
N LEU A 192 -13.91 5.68 6.25
CA LEU A 192 -15.16 5.29 5.60
C LEU A 192 -16.03 6.50 5.22
N ARG A 193 -15.92 7.62 5.95
CA ARG A 193 -16.63 8.89 5.65
C ARG A 193 -16.06 9.64 4.44
N ILE A 194 -14.90 9.27 3.94
CA ILE A 194 -14.35 9.88 2.74
C ILE A 194 -15.06 9.27 1.52
N ASP A 195 -15.59 10.11 0.64
CA ASP A 195 -16.35 9.68 -0.53
C ASP A 195 -15.46 8.89 -1.51
N ALA A 196 -14.27 9.42 -1.80
CA ALA A 196 -13.22 8.74 -2.55
C ALA A 196 -12.52 7.67 -1.68
N LEU A 197 -13.16 6.51 -1.53
CA LEU A 197 -12.69 5.42 -0.68
C LEU A 197 -11.29 4.90 -1.08
N ASP A 198 -10.98 4.88 -2.38
CA ASP A 198 -9.67 4.52 -2.93
C ASP A 198 -8.56 5.43 -2.38
N LYS A 199 -8.81 6.75 -2.35
CA LYS A 199 -7.91 7.74 -1.76
C LYS A 199 -7.85 7.57 -0.25
N SER A 200 -8.97 7.30 0.41
CA SER A 200 -8.98 7.06 1.85
C SER A 200 -8.12 5.87 2.27
N LEU A 201 -8.24 4.73 1.59
CA LEU A 201 -7.43 3.54 1.88
C LEU A 201 -5.95 3.85 1.67
N THR A 202 -5.62 4.62 0.64
CA THR A 202 -4.26 5.10 0.38
C THR A 202 -3.70 5.96 1.53
N THR A 203 -4.54 6.66 2.29
CA THR A 203 -4.12 7.46 3.46
C THR A 203 -3.93 6.64 4.74
N MET A 204 -4.40 5.39 4.80
CA MET A 204 -4.26 4.54 5.98
C MET A 204 -2.86 3.93 6.11
N ARG A 205 -2.14 3.78 5.00
CA ARG A 205 -0.73 3.32 5.03
C ARG A 205 0.19 4.40 5.62
N PRO A 206 1.41 4.04 6.09
CA PRO A 206 2.42 5.03 6.47
C PRO A 206 2.74 5.99 5.30
N GLN A 207 2.81 7.29 5.61
CA GLN A 207 2.97 8.35 4.60
C GLN A 207 4.41 8.88 4.48
N ASP A 208 5.33 8.36 5.31
CA ASP A 208 6.72 8.80 5.33
C ASP A 208 7.48 8.36 4.05
N THR A 209 8.58 9.05 3.79
CA THR A 209 9.40 8.82 2.60
C THR A 209 10.06 7.45 2.60
N ASP A 210 10.35 6.91 3.78
CA ASP A 210 11.10 5.66 3.94
C ASP A 210 10.20 4.48 3.58
N TYR A 211 8.95 4.47 4.08
CA TYR A 211 7.93 3.50 3.69
C TYR A 211 7.71 3.47 2.16
N ARG A 212 7.62 4.65 1.53
CA ARG A 212 7.52 4.73 0.07
C ARG A 212 8.76 4.17 -0.62
N GLY A 213 9.95 4.45 -0.10
CA GLY A 213 11.21 3.88 -0.60
C GLY A 213 11.24 2.35 -0.50
N LEU A 214 10.81 1.80 0.63
CA LEU A 214 10.73 0.36 0.87
C LEU A 214 9.80 -0.34 -0.13
N ARG A 215 8.65 0.25 -0.45
CA ARG A 215 7.73 -0.30 -1.46
C ARG A 215 8.31 -0.32 -2.86
N LEU A 216 9.04 0.73 -3.25
CA LEU A 216 9.74 0.78 -4.53
C LEU A 216 10.83 -0.30 -4.61
N GLU A 217 11.61 -0.48 -3.54
CA GLU A 217 12.62 -1.54 -3.48
C GLU A 217 11.99 -2.94 -3.47
N LEU A 218 10.85 -3.13 -2.78
CA LEU A 218 10.10 -4.40 -2.81
C LEU A 218 9.67 -4.77 -4.24
N ASP A 219 9.08 -3.83 -4.98
CA ASP A 219 8.70 -4.02 -6.38
C ASP A 219 9.93 -4.37 -7.24
N ARG A 220 11.04 -3.64 -7.06
CA ARG A 220 12.30 -3.92 -7.75
C ARG A 220 12.81 -5.33 -7.47
N TYR A 221 12.80 -5.78 -6.21
CA TYR A 221 13.24 -7.12 -5.83
C TYR A 221 12.32 -8.21 -6.38
N ARG A 222 11.01 -8.00 -6.40
CA ARG A 222 10.07 -8.96 -7.03
C ARG A 222 10.32 -9.11 -8.52
N LYS A 223 10.54 -8.00 -9.24
CA LYS A 223 10.91 -8.03 -10.67
C LYS A 223 12.21 -8.80 -10.89
N LEU A 224 13.20 -8.64 -10.00
CA LEU A 224 14.44 -9.39 -10.05
C LEU A 224 14.24 -10.89 -9.84
N VAL A 225 13.39 -11.30 -8.90
CA VAL A 225 13.03 -12.71 -8.68
C VAL A 225 12.36 -13.32 -9.93
N ILE A 226 11.41 -12.60 -10.53
CA ILE A 226 10.72 -13.03 -11.75
C ILE A 226 11.71 -13.17 -12.92
N ALA A 227 12.73 -12.31 -13.00
CA ALA A 227 13.78 -12.36 -14.01
C ALA A 227 14.83 -13.49 -13.80
N GLY A 228 14.60 -14.42 -12.86
CA GLY A 228 15.51 -15.53 -12.55
C GLY A 228 16.33 -15.35 -11.28
N GLY A 229 15.98 -14.37 -10.44
CA GLY A 229 16.74 -14.02 -9.25
C GLY A 229 18.05 -13.35 -9.62
N TRP A 230 19.06 -13.48 -8.74
CA TRP A 230 20.39 -13.04 -9.12
C TRP A 230 21.39 -14.16 -9.40
N PRO A 231 22.29 -13.94 -10.39
CA PRO A 231 23.29 -14.93 -10.78
C PRO A 231 24.10 -15.40 -9.58
N LYS A 232 24.28 -16.72 -9.46
CA LYS A 232 25.24 -17.29 -8.52
C LYS A 232 26.64 -17.11 -9.10
N VAL A 233 27.57 -16.62 -8.27
CA VAL A 233 28.99 -16.55 -8.63
C VAL A 233 29.63 -17.86 -8.19
N PRO A 234 30.15 -18.71 -9.10
CA PRO A 234 30.70 -20.02 -8.75
C PRO A 234 32.10 -19.88 -8.15
N LEU A 235 32.18 -19.29 -6.95
CA LEU A 235 33.42 -19.12 -6.21
C LEU A 235 33.75 -20.42 -5.46
N THR A 236 34.97 -20.94 -5.61
CA THR A 236 35.42 -22.17 -4.93
C THR A 236 36.36 -21.89 -3.75
N LYS A 237 36.88 -20.68 -3.66
CA LYS A 237 37.75 -20.19 -2.59
C LYS A 237 37.67 -18.67 -2.54
N SER A 238 38.07 -18.08 -1.42
CA SER A 238 38.18 -16.63 -1.33
C SER A 238 39.17 -16.07 -2.36
N VAL A 239 38.85 -14.91 -2.92
CA VAL A 239 39.65 -14.24 -3.96
C VAL A 239 39.90 -12.78 -3.56
N LYS A 240 41.16 -12.38 -3.58
CA LYS A 240 41.60 -10.99 -3.35
C LYS A 240 41.79 -10.23 -4.67
N PRO A 241 41.65 -8.89 -4.67
CA PRO A 241 41.94 -8.08 -5.86
C PRO A 241 43.31 -8.41 -6.46
N GLY A 242 43.36 -8.56 -7.79
CA GLY A 242 44.56 -8.95 -8.53
C GLY A 242 44.81 -10.46 -8.64
N GLU A 243 44.05 -11.30 -7.94
CA GLU A 243 44.14 -12.75 -8.10
C GLU A 243 43.43 -13.25 -9.38
N ARG A 244 43.86 -14.43 -9.85
CA ARG A 244 43.27 -15.07 -11.03
C ARG A 244 41.90 -15.67 -10.72
N ILE A 245 40.96 -15.42 -11.63
CA ILE A 245 39.62 -15.99 -11.65
C ILE A 245 39.33 -16.57 -13.04
N THR A 246 38.39 -17.51 -13.13
CA THR A 246 37.98 -18.00 -14.45
C THR A 246 37.14 -16.94 -15.16
N PRO A 247 37.12 -16.89 -16.50
CA PRO A 247 36.21 -16.01 -17.23
C PRO A 247 34.74 -16.19 -16.82
N ALA A 248 34.34 -17.42 -16.48
CA ALA A 248 33.00 -17.71 -15.97
C ALA A 248 32.70 -16.99 -14.64
N VAL A 249 33.64 -17.00 -13.69
CA VAL A 249 33.51 -16.28 -12.41
C VAL A 249 33.47 -14.77 -12.65
N ALA A 250 34.34 -14.24 -13.51
CA ALA A 250 34.36 -12.81 -13.84
C ALA A 250 33.04 -12.35 -14.46
N ASN A 251 32.50 -13.11 -15.41
CA ASN A 251 31.23 -12.81 -16.06
C ASN A 251 30.05 -12.92 -15.09
N ALA A 252 30.02 -13.96 -14.25
CA ALA A 252 28.98 -14.14 -13.24
C ALA A 252 29.00 -13.02 -12.19
N LEU A 253 30.18 -12.60 -11.73
CA LEU A 253 30.34 -11.49 -10.80
C LEU A 253 29.88 -10.16 -11.42
N ARG A 254 30.27 -9.90 -12.68
CA ARG A 254 29.81 -8.72 -13.43
C ARG A 254 28.29 -8.71 -13.53
N ALA A 255 27.69 -9.81 -13.97
CA ALA A 255 26.23 -9.94 -14.06
C ALA A 255 25.55 -9.76 -12.70
N ARG A 256 26.09 -10.32 -11.62
CA ARG A 256 25.57 -10.20 -10.25
C ARG A 256 25.61 -8.77 -9.73
N LEU A 257 26.71 -8.05 -9.95
CA LEU A 257 26.87 -6.66 -9.52
C LEU A 257 25.98 -5.72 -10.33
N THR A 258 25.94 -5.88 -11.66
CA THR A 258 25.04 -5.10 -12.53
C THR A 258 23.57 -5.35 -12.21
N ALA A 259 23.16 -6.59 -11.94
CA ALA A 259 21.79 -6.90 -11.51
C ALA A 259 21.41 -6.25 -10.16
N GLN A 260 22.40 -5.87 -9.34
CA GLN A 260 22.19 -5.14 -8.08
C GLN A 260 22.28 -3.62 -8.24
N GLY A 261 22.48 -3.14 -9.47
CA GLY A 261 22.58 -1.72 -9.79
C GLY A 261 23.97 -1.13 -9.58
N PHE A 262 25.02 -1.95 -9.45
CA PHE A 262 26.40 -1.44 -9.39
C PHE A 262 26.96 -1.26 -10.80
N GLU A 263 27.46 -0.05 -11.05
CA GLU A 263 28.20 0.24 -12.27
C GLU A 263 29.62 -0.30 -12.14
N ILE A 264 30.06 -1.01 -13.18
CA ILE A 264 31.41 -1.54 -13.25
C ILE A 264 32.13 -0.69 -14.27
N GLY A 265 33.09 0.11 -13.80
CA GLY A 265 33.90 0.95 -14.67
C GLY A 265 34.55 0.12 -15.78
N SER A 266 34.82 0.76 -16.93
CA SER A 266 35.67 0.13 -17.92
C SER A 266 37.04 -0.09 -17.29
N ALA A 267 37.59 -1.30 -17.38
CA ALA A 267 38.96 -1.54 -16.99
C ALA A 267 39.82 -0.61 -17.86
N SER A 268 40.35 0.47 -17.28
CA SER A 268 41.36 1.28 -17.95
C SER A 268 42.43 0.30 -18.43
N GLN A 269 42.62 0.25 -19.75
CA GLN A 269 43.64 -0.58 -20.37
C GLN A 269 44.94 -0.39 -19.58
N PRO A 270 45.66 -1.46 -19.21
CA PRO A 270 46.98 -1.28 -18.63
C PRO A 270 47.80 -0.44 -19.60
N ASP A 271 48.43 0.62 -19.08
CA ASP A 271 49.38 1.44 -19.82
C ASP A 271 50.23 0.54 -20.72
N SER A 272 50.23 0.87 -22.00
CA SER A 272 50.98 0.21 -23.05
C SER A 272 52.40 -0.10 -22.59
N GLY A 273 52.73 -1.39 -22.38
CA GLY A 273 54.10 -1.74 -22.04
C GLY A 273 54.47 -3.12 -21.52
N ARG A 274 53.61 -4.15 -21.52
CA ARG A 274 54.09 -5.55 -21.46
C ARG A 274 52.98 -6.56 -21.74
N ALA A 275 52.95 -7.10 -22.96
CA ALA A 275 52.24 -8.33 -23.23
C ALA A 275 52.99 -9.50 -22.55
N ALA A 276 52.48 -9.97 -21.42
CA ALA A 276 52.90 -11.24 -20.86
C ALA A 276 51.95 -12.33 -21.39
N ALA A 277 52.48 -13.17 -22.27
CA ALA A 277 51.83 -14.39 -22.73
C ALA A 277 51.58 -15.34 -21.55
N GLY A 278 50.31 -15.72 -21.32
CA GLY A 278 49.96 -16.72 -20.32
C GLY A 278 48.46 -16.79 -20.02
N SER A 279 47.75 -17.65 -20.78
CA SER A 279 46.37 -18.16 -20.57
C SER A 279 45.22 -17.12 -20.44
N PRO A 280 44.04 -17.38 -21.03
CA PRO A 280 42.87 -16.49 -20.95
C PRO A 280 42.13 -16.65 -19.60
N GLY A 281 42.85 -16.61 -18.49
CA GLY A 281 42.26 -16.52 -17.15
C GLY A 281 41.98 -15.05 -16.84
N GLY A 282 40.74 -14.71 -16.56
CA GLY A 282 40.39 -13.36 -16.10
C GLY A 282 41.15 -13.04 -14.80
N THR A 283 41.57 -11.79 -14.62
CA THR A 283 42.04 -11.33 -13.30
C THR A 283 40.86 -10.67 -12.61
N TYR A 284 40.77 -10.81 -11.28
CA TYR A 284 39.86 -9.98 -10.49
C TYR A 284 40.42 -8.55 -10.47
N ASP A 285 40.05 -7.79 -11.50
CA ASP A 285 40.63 -6.48 -11.79
C ASP A 285 40.13 -5.38 -10.84
N ARG A 286 40.75 -4.20 -10.95
CA ARG A 286 40.42 -3.03 -10.13
C ARG A 286 38.97 -2.55 -10.35
N SER A 287 38.40 -2.74 -11.55
CA SER A 287 37.04 -2.29 -11.86
C SER A 287 36.00 -3.14 -11.12
N LEU A 288 36.17 -4.46 -11.13
CA LEU A 288 35.34 -5.39 -10.38
C LEU A 288 35.55 -5.19 -8.88
N ALA A 289 36.79 -5.00 -8.41
CA ALA A 289 37.07 -4.72 -7.01
C ALA A 289 36.40 -3.44 -6.51
N GLY A 290 36.42 -2.38 -7.31
CA GLY A 290 35.72 -1.13 -6.98
C GLY A 290 34.20 -1.32 -6.85
N ALA A 291 33.57 -2.08 -7.75
CA ALA A 291 32.15 -2.38 -7.66
C ALA A 291 31.80 -3.30 -6.47
N VAL A 292 32.69 -4.24 -6.12
CA VAL A 292 32.53 -5.06 -4.90
C VAL A 292 32.65 -4.21 -3.64
N ALA A 293 33.58 -3.25 -3.59
CA ALA A 293 33.71 -2.33 -2.47
C ALA A 293 32.42 -1.49 -2.26
N GLN A 294 31.83 -1.00 -3.35
CA GLN A 294 30.54 -0.30 -3.30
C GLN A 294 29.42 -1.21 -2.77
N PHE A 295 29.40 -2.48 -3.22
CA PHE A 295 28.46 -3.47 -2.71
C PHE A 295 28.64 -3.73 -1.21
N GLN A 296 29.87 -3.92 -0.75
CA GLN A 296 30.18 -4.16 0.65
C GLN A 296 29.73 -2.98 1.52
N ALA A 297 30.06 -1.76 1.10
CA ALA A 297 29.66 -0.53 1.78
C ALA A 297 28.13 -0.41 1.88
N ARG A 298 27.41 -0.62 0.77
CA ARG A 298 25.93 -0.56 0.75
C ARG A 298 25.29 -1.66 1.59
N SER A 299 25.94 -2.82 1.71
CA SER A 299 25.44 -3.97 2.47
C SER A 299 25.82 -3.91 3.95
N GLY A 300 26.55 -2.88 4.39
CA GLY A 300 26.99 -2.74 5.78
C GLY A 300 27.99 -3.81 6.23
N ILE A 301 28.74 -4.41 5.30
CA ILE A 301 29.80 -5.39 5.59
C ILE A 301 31.19 -4.76 5.39
N VAL A 302 32.24 -5.43 5.87
CA VAL A 302 33.62 -4.95 5.78
C VAL A 302 33.99 -4.66 4.31
N VAL A 303 34.53 -3.46 4.07
CA VAL A 303 34.93 -2.99 2.74
C VAL A 303 36.40 -3.35 2.48
N ASP A 304 36.65 -4.58 2.05
CA ASP A 304 37.99 -5.10 1.74
C ASP A 304 38.13 -5.55 0.28
N SER A 305 37.07 -5.42 -0.52
CA SER A 305 36.93 -5.95 -1.88
C SER A 305 37.19 -7.45 -2.00
N VAL A 306 37.22 -8.20 -0.89
CA VAL A 306 37.44 -9.64 -0.91
C VAL A 306 36.15 -10.36 -1.26
N LEU A 307 36.23 -11.29 -2.21
CA LEU A 307 35.14 -12.22 -2.47
C LEU A 307 35.21 -13.32 -1.42
N GLY A 308 34.35 -13.22 -0.40
CA GLY A 308 34.11 -14.28 0.58
C GLY A 308 33.29 -15.44 -0.02
N GLY A 309 33.50 -16.64 0.50
CA GLY A 309 32.69 -17.82 0.15
C GLY A 309 31.37 -17.88 0.93
#